data_AF-F0Y065-F1
#
_entry.id   AF-F0Y065-F1
#
_cell.length_a   1.000
_cell.length_b   1.000
_cell.length_c   1.000
_cell.angle_alpha   90.00
_cell.angle_beta   90.00
_cell.angle_gamma   90.00
#
_symmetry.space_group_name_H-M   'P 1'
#
loop_
_entity.id
_entity.type
_entity.pdbx_description
1 polymer ?
#
loop_
_entity_poly.entity_id
_entity_poly.type
_entity_poly.pdbx_seq_one_letter_code
_entity_poly.pdbx_strand_id
1 'polypeptide(L)' 'LREMLQCPVCYCMMAPPITQCQQGHALCSSCYACVGKCPTCRVELPEAPIRSLALEQLAASLRVPCKHAARGCGLEL' A
#
# COMPACT_ATOMS: atom_id res chain seq x y z
N LEU A 1 8.87 0.06 9.80
CA LEU A 1 7.59 -0.65 9.54
C LEU A 1 6.58 0.23 8.80
N ARG A 2 6.18 1.40 9.32
CA ARG A 2 5.24 2.29 8.59
C ARG A 2 5.70 2.68 7.18
N GLU A 3 7.00 2.94 7.01
CA GLU A 3 7.59 3.26 5.70
C GLU A 3 7.41 2.15 4.66
N MET A 4 7.36 0.88 5.08
CA MET A 4 7.11 -0.25 4.18
C MET A 4 5.68 -0.29 3.65
N LEU A 5 4.75 0.38 4.33
CA LEU A 5 3.36 0.53 3.93
C LEU A 5 3.10 1.86 3.23
N GLN A 6 4.11 2.69 2.98
CA GLN A 6 3.91 3.91 2.21
C GLN A 6 3.97 3.59 0.71
N CYS A 7 2.98 4.04 -0.05
CA CYS A 7 3.00 3.89 -1.50
C CYS A 7 4.08 4.81 -2.11
N PRO A 8 4.97 4.32 -2.99
CA PRO A 8 6.02 5.13 -3.59
C PRO A 8 5.53 6.16 -4.61
N VAL A 9 4.23 6.13 -4.96
CA VAL A 9 3.63 7.04 -5.96
C VAL A 9 2.92 8.21 -5.28
N CYS A 10 1.95 7.92 -4.41
CA CYS A 10 1.15 8.95 -3.75
C CYS A 10 1.64 9.31 -2.34
N TYR A 11 2.61 8.56 -1.80
CA TYR A 11 3.14 8.72 -0.44
C TYR A 11 2.10 8.56 0.69
N CYS A 12 0.91 8.04 0.36
CA CYS A 12 -0.11 7.65 1.33
C CYS A 12 0.18 6.25 1.90
N MET A 13 -0.33 5.98 3.10
CA MET A 13 -0.36 4.63 3.66
C MET A 13 -1.23 3.72 2.78
N MET A 14 -0.67 2.58 2.38
CA MET A 14 -1.34 1.51 1.69
C MET A 14 -2.29 0.79 2.65
N ALA A 15 -3.49 0.50 2.17
CA ALA A 15 -4.48 -0.30 2.88
C ALA A 15 -4.85 -1.52 2.01
N PRO A 16 -5.32 -2.62 2.60
CA PRO A 16 -5.85 -3.74 1.85
C PRO A 16 -6.93 -3.31 0.83
N PRO A 17 -6.91 -3.83 -0.41
CA PRO A 17 -5.94 -4.78 -0.95
C PRO A 17 -4.60 -4.11 -1.34
N ILE A 18 -3.49 -4.60 -0.78
CA ILE A 18 -2.15 -4.10 -1.12
C ILE A 18 -1.62 -4.91 -2.29
N THR A 19 -1.26 -4.25 -3.37
CA THR A 19 -0.82 -4.88 -4.62
C THR A 19 0.69 -4.86 -4.75
N GLN A 20 1.26 -5.77 -5.53
CA GLN A 20 2.70 -5.83 -5.80
C GLN A 20 2.99 -6.20 -7.26
N CYS A 21 4.16 -5.81 -7.74
CA CYS A 21 4.68 -6.33 -9.01
C CYS A 21 5.23 -7.75 -8.83
N GLN A 22 5.63 -8.40 -9.94
CA GLN A 22 6.22 -9.75 -9.91
C GLN A 22 7.53 -9.85 -9.09
N GLN A 23 8.20 -8.73 -8.83
CA GLN A 23 9.43 -8.65 -8.03
C GLN A 23 9.15 -8.25 -6.57
N GLY A 24 7.88 -8.13 -6.15
CA GLY A 24 7.50 -7.88 -4.76
C GLY A 24 7.43 -6.41 -4.31
N HIS A 25 7.64 -5.44 -5.20
CA HIS A 25 7.46 -4.02 -4.86
C HIS A 25 5.99 -3.65 -4.78
N ALA A 26 5.59 -3.07 -3.65
CA ALA A 26 4.20 -2.81 -3.33
C ALA A 26 3.69 -1.44 -3.81
N LEU A 27 2.41 -1.40 -4.17
CA LEU A 27 1.64 -0.21 -4.51
C LEU A 27 0.24 -0.29 -3.85
N CYS A 28 -0.36 0.87 -3.57
CA CYS A 28 -1.79 0.91 -3.29
C CYS A 28 -2.58 0.63 -4.57
N SER A 29 -3.79 0.09 -4.42
CA SER A 29 -4.62 -0.35 -5.56
C SER A 29 -4.98 0.81 -6.50
N SER A 30 -5.17 2.03 -5.97
CA SER A 30 -5.43 3.22 -6.79
C SER A 30 -4.25 3.59 -7.67
N CYS A 31 -3.02 3.59 -7.15
CA CYS A 31 -1.85 3.88 -7.95
C CYS A 31 -1.50 2.74 -8.93
N TYR A 32 -1.74 1.48 -8.55
CA TYR A 32 -1.56 0.33 -9.44
C TYR A 32 -2.40 0.48 -10.71
N ALA A 33 -3.67 0.89 -10.59
CA ALA A 33 -4.57 1.07 -11.73
C ALA A 33 -4.16 2.21 -12.68
N CYS A 34 -3.32 3.14 -12.22
CA CYS A 34 -2.89 4.30 -13.01
C CYS A 34 -1.53 4.12 -13.68
N VAL A 35 -0.78 3.06 -13.37
CA VAL A 35 0.58 2.86 -13.87
C VAL A 35 0.70 1.53 -14.61
N GLY A 36 1.30 1.52 -15.80
CA GLY A 36 1.54 0.28 -16.55
C GLY A 36 2.78 -0.49 -16.07
N LYS A 37 3.72 0.21 -15.41
CA LYS A 37 5.00 -0.33 -14.95
C LYS A 37 5.22 -0.06 -13.48
N CYS A 38 5.93 -0.96 -12.81
CA CYS A 38 6.38 -0.77 -11.45
C CYS A 38 7.29 0.48 -11.36
N PRO A 39 6.99 1.46 -10.50
CA PRO A 39 7.81 2.67 -10.34
C PRO A 39 9.23 2.37 -9.85
N THR A 40 9.41 1.28 -9.10
CA THR A 40 10.68 0.92 -8.46
C THR A 40 11.59 0.14 -9.39
N CYS A 41 11.11 -0.97 -9.97
CA CYS A 41 11.94 -1.87 -10.80
C CYS A 41 11.59 -1.86 -12.30
N ARG A 42 10.61 -1.05 -12.72
CA ARG A 42 10.23 -0.81 -14.13
C ARG A 42 9.70 -2.03 -14.91
N VAL A 43 9.48 -3.17 -14.25
CA VAL A 43 8.79 -4.32 -14.85
C VAL A 43 7.32 -3.98 -15.11
N GLU A 44 6.75 -4.58 -16.16
CA GLU A 44 5.31 -4.44 -16.46
C GLU A 44 4.46 -4.96 -15.29
N LEU A 45 3.39 -4.24 -15.00
CA LEU A 45 2.41 -4.68 -14.01
C LEU A 45 1.42 -5.66 -14.66
N PRO A 46 1.17 -6.83 -14.05
CA PRO A 46 0.16 -7.76 -14.54
C PRO A 46 -1.23 -7.12 -14.63
N GLU A 47 -2.01 -7.50 -15.64
CA GLU A 47 -3.41 -7.05 -15.78
C GLU A 47 -4.26 -7.45 -14.56
N ALA A 48 -4.07 -8.68 -14.07
CA ALA A 48 -4.62 -9.14 -12.80
C ALA A 48 -3.64 -8.80 -11.64
N PRO A 49 -4.01 -7.91 -10.70
CA PRO A 49 -3.09 -7.48 -9.65
C PRO A 49 -2.68 -8.62 -8.72
N ILE A 50 -1.39 -8.76 -8.46
CA ILE A 50 -0.87 -9.68 -7.44
C ILE A 50 -1.05 -9.00 -6.08
N ARG A 51 -1.77 -9.63 -5.16
CA ARG A 51 -1.92 -9.11 -3.79
C ARG A 51 -0.74 -9.53 -2.92
N SER A 52 -0.37 -8.66 -1.97
CA SER A 52 0.60 -8.94 -0.93
C SER A 52 -0.12 -9.16 0.40
N LEU A 53 -0.55 -10.40 0.66
CA LEU A 53 -1.25 -10.77 1.90
C LEU A 53 -0.38 -10.51 3.14
N ALA A 54 0.94 -10.67 3.01
CA ALA A 54 1.87 -10.38 4.10
C ALA A 54 1.85 -8.89 4.50
N LEU A 55 1.84 -7.97 3.52
CA LEU A 55 1.72 -6.55 3.82
C LEU A 55 0.35 -6.18 4.36
N GLU A 56 -0.71 -6.85 3.89
CA GLU A 56 -2.05 -6.65 4.45
C GLU A 56 -2.15 -7.10 5.91
N GLN A 57 -1.56 -8.24 6.26
CA GLN A 57 -1.46 -8.71 7.65
C GLN A 57 -0.62 -7.76 8.52
N LEU A 58 0.51 -7.27 7.99
CA LEU A 58 1.33 -6.27 8.68
C LEU A 58 0.55 -4.97 8.90
N ALA A 59 -0.18 -4.50 7.90
CA ALA A 59 -1.04 -3.32 8.01
C ALA A 59 -2.10 -3.49 9.11
N ALA A 60 -2.74 -4.65 9.20
CA ALA A 60 -3.72 -4.95 10.25
C ALA A 60 -3.12 -5.08 11.66
N SER A 61 -1.83 -5.39 11.77
CA SER A 61 -1.12 -5.51 13.06
C SER A 61 -0.59 -4.19 13.60
N LEU A 62 -0.49 -3.16 12.75
CA LEU A 62 0.08 -1.88 13.12
C LEU A 62 -1.02 -0.94 13.57
N ARG A 63 -1.00 -0.57 14.86
CA ARG A 63 -1.78 0.58 15.35
C ARG A 63 -1.32 1.86 14.67
N VAL A 64 -2.15 2.37 13.76
CA VAL A 64 -1.96 3.66 13.11
C VAL A 64 -3.04 4.64 13.58
N PRO A 65 -2.66 5.85 14.02
CA PRO A 65 -3.63 6.87 14.37
C PRO A 65 -4.56 7.06 13.18
N CYS A 66 -5.87 7.14 13.44
CA CYS A 66 -6.83 7.51 12.43
C CYS A 66 -6.35 8.78 11.69
N LYS A 67 -6.56 8.85 10.37
CA LYS A 67 -6.29 10.06 9.58
C LYS A 67 -6.99 11.32 10.13
N HIS A 68 -8.00 11.16 10.97
CA HIS A 68 -8.72 12.23 11.65
C HIS A 68 -8.31 12.40 13.13
N ALA A 69 -7.20 11.81 13.57
CA ALA A 69 -6.69 11.96 14.94
C ALA A 69 -6.46 13.44 15.30
N ALA A 70 -5.98 14.25 14.36
CA ALA A 70 -5.85 15.69 14.52
C ALA A 70 -7.20 16.42 14.75
N ARG A 71 -8.32 15.79 14.43
CA ARG A 71 -9.69 16.27 14.68
C ARG A 71 -10.32 15.61 15.91
N GLY A 72 -9.54 14.93 16.74
CA GLY A 72 -9.99 14.30 18.00
C GLY A 72 -10.44 12.84 17.87
N CYS A 73 -10.24 12.18 16.73
CA CYS A 73 -10.60 10.78 16.58
C CYS A 73 -9.59 9.87 17.32
N GLY A 74 -10.04 9.19 18.38
CA GLY A 74 -9.22 8.27 19.19
C GLY A 74 -9.16 6.82 18.69
N LEU A 75 -9.66 6.54 17.48
CA LEU A 75 -9.56 5.22 16.87
C LEU A 75 -8.14 4.99 16.34
N GLU A 76 -7.59 3.83 16.67
CA GLU A 76 -6.38 3.29 16.07
C GLU A 76 -6.82 2.21 15.07
N LEU A 77 -6.34 2.33 13.83
CA LEU A 77 -6.49 1.31 12.78
C LEU A 77 -5.39 0.27 12.92
#